data_AF-A0A8J5ZSA2-F1
#
_entry.id   AF-A0A8J5ZSA2-F1
#
_cell.length_a   1.000
_cell.length_b   1.000
_cell.length_c   1.000
_cell.angle_alpha   90.00
_cell.angle_beta   90.00
_cell.angle_gamma   90.00
#
_symmetry.space_group_name_H-M   'P 1'
#
loop_
_entity.id
_entity.type
_entity.pdbx_description
1 polymer ?
#
loop_
_entity_poly.entity_id
_entity_poly.type
_entity_poly.pdbx_seq_one_letter_code
_entity_poly.pdbx_strand_id
1 'polypeptide(L)'
;MASEQVQDQFRLVSPSINHEGKLPRKYTDEGQGAKKNLSPPLEWYNVPDGTQSMALVVEDIDAPDPSDPIKPWTCWVVANIPPTLKGLPEGFSGKEEEVGGDYACLKEGHNDYKVPGWRGPKLPYHGHRFQFRLFALDEQLKLGNKVTKEKLLEDIEGHVIGEAQARRPPSQIPSPPQLLNSLHPQISTVDLSPGAPSHLYYSPLLHVSNPPFPLHFHPADPDPTQKVDIGARARQLQTRRLWTYALTFSCVAGFVVLVLNNFQDQLVFYVTPTDALEKYTKNPSKTKFRLGGLVLEGSVVQPSSSKEMEFVITDLITDILVRYEGSLPDLFREGHSVVVEGFVKPFTDEIKRDVSTRGVSSKARSGDCYFSATEVLAKHDEKYMPQEVAAAIEKNKKMIEDGLEGAKESVA
;
A
#
# COMPACT_ATOMS: atom_id res chain seq x y z
N MET A 1 13.60 19.10 -33.03
CA MET A 1 12.85 18.15 -33.87
C MET A 1 12.46 16.85 -33.15
N ALA A 2 13.24 16.32 -32.19
CA ALA A 2 12.85 15.12 -31.42
C ALA A 2 11.78 15.36 -30.32
N SER A 3 11.55 16.61 -29.91
CA SER A 3 10.62 16.96 -28.82
C SER A 3 9.16 17.07 -29.24
N GLU A 4 8.89 17.32 -30.52
CA GLU A 4 7.52 17.54 -31.05
C GLU A 4 6.79 16.21 -31.30
N GLN A 5 7.54 15.17 -31.70
CA GLN A 5 6.99 13.83 -32.01
C GLN A 5 6.49 13.06 -30.77
N VAL A 6 6.89 13.45 -29.55
CA VAL A 6 6.44 12.77 -28.32
C VAL A 6 5.07 13.29 -27.86
N GLN A 7 4.67 14.48 -28.32
CA GLN A 7 3.50 15.17 -27.80
C GLN A 7 2.18 14.68 -28.41
N ASP A 8 2.22 14.09 -29.61
CA ASP A 8 1.05 13.59 -30.36
C ASP A 8 0.85 12.06 -30.27
N GLN A 9 1.71 11.34 -29.56
CA GLN A 9 1.57 9.89 -29.42
C GLN A 9 0.39 9.53 -28.49
N PHE A 10 -0.40 8.53 -28.86
CA PHE A 10 -1.43 7.93 -28.00
C PHE A 10 -0.79 7.40 -26.71
N ARG A 11 -1.31 7.85 -25.56
CA ARG A 11 -0.68 7.61 -24.25
C ARG A 11 -1.71 7.19 -23.21
N LEU A 12 -1.30 6.23 -22.39
CA LEU A 12 -1.97 5.83 -21.16
C LEU A 12 -1.05 6.18 -20.00
N VAL A 13 -1.61 6.76 -18.94
CA VAL A 13 -0.91 7.20 -17.74
C VAL A 13 -1.72 6.71 -16.54
N SER A 14 -1.02 6.20 -15.52
CA SER A 14 -1.59 6.03 -14.19
C SER A 14 -0.73 6.78 -13.20
N PRO A 15 -1.25 7.80 -12.49
CA PRO A 15 -0.51 8.53 -11.46
C PRO A 15 0.04 7.62 -10.35
N SER A 16 -0.56 6.44 -10.21
CA SER A 16 -0.37 5.53 -9.10
C SER A 16 0.69 4.47 -9.32
N ILE A 17 1.18 4.28 -10.54
CA ILE A 17 2.24 3.30 -10.84
C ILE A 17 3.59 3.93 -10.49
N ASN A 18 4.36 3.27 -9.62
CA ASN A 18 5.70 3.74 -9.26
C ASN A 18 6.74 3.41 -10.37
N HIS A 19 8.00 3.79 -10.14
CA HIS A 19 9.12 3.63 -11.09
C HIS A 19 9.38 2.18 -11.53
N GLU A 20 8.86 1.20 -10.79
CA GLU A 20 9.10 -0.23 -11.02
C GLU A 20 7.85 -0.95 -11.56
N GLY A 21 6.78 -0.22 -11.91
CA GLY A 21 5.54 -0.85 -12.37
C GLY A 21 4.68 -1.44 -11.25
N LYS A 22 4.96 -1.08 -9.99
CA LYS A 22 4.27 -1.59 -8.80
C LYS A 22 3.08 -0.71 -8.43
N LEU A 23 2.02 -1.36 -7.94
CA LEU A 23 0.83 -0.71 -7.44
C LEU A 23 0.89 -0.49 -5.91
N PRO A 24 0.46 0.67 -5.41
CA PRO A 24 0.22 0.89 -3.98
C PRO A 24 -0.76 -0.13 -3.39
N ARG A 25 -0.55 -0.50 -2.11
CA ARG A 25 -1.35 -1.50 -1.38
C ARG A 25 -2.86 -1.31 -1.46
N LYS A 26 -3.34 -0.06 -1.55
CA LYS A 26 -4.78 0.23 -1.66
C LYS A 26 -5.45 -0.32 -2.92
N TYR A 27 -4.67 -0.57 -3.97
CA TYR A 27 -5.16 -1.16 -5.22
C TYR A 27 -5.08 -2.68 -5.25
N THR A 28 -4.41 -3.30 -4.27
CA THR A 28 -4.27 -4.76 -4.15
C THR A 28 -5.24 -5.31 -3.09
N ASP A 29 -5.29 -6.64 -2.95
CA ASP A 29 -6.08 -7.29 -1.89
C ASP A 29 -5.47 -7.09 -0.48
N GLU A 30 -4.31 -6.44 -0.38
CA GLU A 30 -3.62 -6.09 0.88
C GLU A 30 -4.02 -4.72 1.45
N GLY A 31 -4.88 -3.96 0.76
CA GLY A 31 -5.36 -2.67 1.26
C GLY A 31 -6.19 -2.79 2.55
N GLN A 32 -6.32 -1.70 3.30
CA GLN A 32 -7.01 -1.68 4.59
C GLN A 32 -8.35 -0.96 4.52
N GLY A 33 -9.37 -1.56 5.16
CA GLY A 33 -10.71 -0.96 5.31
C GLY A 33 -11.34 -0.57 3.97
N ALA A 34 -11.94 0.62 3.91
CA ALA A 34 -12.60 1.14 2.71
C ALA A 34 -11.64 1.46 1.54
N LYS A 35 -10.32 1.40 1.77
CA LYS A 35 -9.28 1.63 0.74
C LYS A 35 -8.66 0.32 0.26
N LYS A 36 -9.39 -0.78 0.36
CA LYS A 36 -8.96 -2.10 -0.13
C LYS A 36 -9.52 -2.33 -1.53
N ASN A 37 -8.71 -2.94 -2.41
CA ASN A 37 -9.15 -3.41 -3.73
C ASN A 37 -9.78 -2.30 -4.61
N LEU A 38 -9.26 -1.07 -4.53
CA LEU A 38 -9.70 0.01 -5.42
C LEU A 38 -9.07 -0.18 -6.80
N SER A 39 -9.79 0.13 -7.88
CA SER A 39 -9.16 0.26 -9.20
C SER A 39 -8.25 1.49 -9.22
N PRO A 40 -7.06 1.41 -9.86
CA PRO A 40 -6.17 2.55 -9.95
C PRO A 40 -6.74 3.63 -10.89
N PRO A 41 -6.48 4.93 -10.63
CA PRO A 41 -6.84 5.99 -11.56
C PRO A 41 -6.04 5.85 -12.85
N LEU A 42 -6.72 6.03 -13.97
CA LEU A 42 -6.15 5.97 -15.32
C LEU A 42 -6.51 7.23 -16.08
N GLU A 43 -5.58 7.72 -16.88
CA GLU A 43 -5.75 8.86 -17.77
C GLU A 43 -5.14 8.52 -19.13
N TRP A 44 -5.75 8.97 -20.21
CA TRP A 44 -5.21 8.80 -21.55
C TRP A 44 -5.31 10.06 -22.38
N TYR A 45 -4.38 10.17 -23.33
CA TYR A 45 -4.13 11.37 -24.11
C TYR A 45 -3.91 10.98 -25.57
N ASN A 46 -4.28 11.90 -26.48
CA ASN A 46 -4.05 11.77 -27.92
C ASN A 46 -4.68 10.49 -28.50
N VAL A 47 -5.96 10.27 -28.19
CA VAL A 47 -6.74 9.17 -28.79
C VAL A 47 -6.70 9.32 -30.32
N PRO A 48 -6.32 8.28 -31.08
CA PRO A 48 -6.22 8.37 -32.54
C PRO A 48 -7.55 8.79 -33.19
N ASP A 49 -7.46 9.59 -34.26
CA ASP A 49 -8.62 9.91 -35.08
C ASP A 49 -9.24 8.64 -35.68
N GLY A 50 -10.56 8.59 -35.77
CA GLY A 50 -11.30 7.41 -36.23
C GLY A 50 -11.61 6.38 -35.13
N THR A 51 -11.17 6.62 -33.88
CA THR A 51 -11.53 5.75 -32.75
C THR A 51 -13.04 5.80 -32.50
N GLN A 52 -13.71 4.66 -32.62
CA GLN A 52 -15.12 4.50 -32.27
C GLN A 52 -15.31 4.00 -30.83
N SER A 53 -14.39 3.17 -30.33
CA SER A 53 -14.37 2.73 -28.93
C SER A 53 -12.96 2.39 -28.47
N MET A 54 -12.74 2.27 -27.16
CA MET A 54 -11.49 1.78 -26.60
C MET A 54 -11.72 0.59 -25.67
N ALA A 55 -10.67 -0.21 -25.49
CA ALA A 55 -10.66 -1.37 -24.60
C ALA A 55 -9.41 -1.36 -23.71
N LEU A 56 -9.56 -1.74 -22.45
CA LEU A 56 -8.51 -1.79 -21.43
C LEU A 56 -8.31 -3.22 -20.95
N VAL A 57 -7.05 -3.66 -20.89
CA VAL A 57 -6.63 -4.91 -20.24
C VAL A 57 -5.56 -4.59 -19.21
N VAL A 58 -5.73 -5.13 -18.00
CA VAL A 58 -4.72 -5.03 -16.93
C VAL A 58 -4.34 -6.41 -16.45
N GLU A 59 -3.04 -6.69 -16.44
CA GLU A 59 -2.46 -7.98 -16.07
C GLU A 59 -1.34 -7.80 -15.04
N ASP A 60 -1.25 -8.75 -14.11
CA ASP A 60 -0.09 -9.00 -13.27
C ASP A 60 0.83 -10.00 -14.00
N ILE A 61 1.96 -9.53 -14.52
CA ILE A 61 2.86 -10.34 -15.35
C ILE A 61 3.82 -11.21 -14.54
N ASP A 62 3.87 -11.02 -13.22
CA ASP A 62 4.76 -11.75 -12.31
C ASP A 62 3.97 -12.74 -11.42
N ALA A 63 2.66 -12.88 -11.63
CA ALA A 63 1.81 -13.81 -10.89
C ALA A 63 2.31 -15.27 -11.03
N PRO A 64 2.76 -15.91 -9.93
CA PRO A 64 3.18 -17.30 -9.99
C PRO A 64 1.95 -18.21 -10.02
N ASP A 65 1.84 -19.05 -11.05
CA ASP A 65 0.94 -20.20 -11.02
C ASP A 65 1.63 -21.31 -10.18
N PRO A 66 1.00 -21.85 -9.12
CA PRO A 66 1.58 -22.94 -8.33
C PRO A 66 1.80 -24.24 -9.11
N SER A 67 1.22 -24.37 -10.32
CA SER A 67 1.12 -25.64 -11.05
C SER A 67 1.65 -25.57 -12.49
N ASP A 68 2.07 -24.41 -12.99
CA ASP A 68 2.33 -24.16 -14.42
C ASP A 68 3.33 -22.98 -14.61
N PRO A 69 3.85 -22.69 -15.83
CA PRO A 69 4.73 -21.54 -16.06
C PRO A 69 4.01 -20.22 -15.74
N ILE A 70 4.77 -19.18 -15.35
CA ILE A 70 4.27 -17.82 -15.06
C ILE A 70 3.34 -17.37 -16.18
N LYS A 71 2.03 -17.35 -15.92
CA LYS A 71 1.00 -16.85 -16.83
C LYS A 71 0.55 -15.49 -16.33
N PRO A 72 0.56 -14.44 -17.18
CA PRO A 72 0.02 -13.14 -16.81
C PRO A 72 -1.42 -13.29 -16.29
N TRP A 73 -1.64 -12.80 -15.08
CA TRP A 73 -2.92 -12.92 -14.39
C TRP A 73 -3.79 -11.70 -14.66
N THR A 74 -4.96 -11.91 -15.25
CA THR A 74 -5.86 -10.83 -15.64
C THR A 74 -6.55 -10.23 -14.42
N CYS A 75 -6.26 -8.96 -14.12
CA CYS A 75 -6.84 -8.21 -13.01
C CYS A 75 -8.07 -7.39 -13.42
N TRP A 76 -8.10 -6.91 -14.67
CA TRP A 76 -9.19 -6.05 -15.14
C TRP A 76 -9.34 -6.08 -16.66
N VAL A 77 -10.60 -6.08 -17.11
CA VAL A 77 -10.99 -6.00 -18.51
C VAL A 77 -12.12 -4.99 -18.62
N VAL A 78 -11.97 -3.99 -19.48
CA VAL A 78 -13.02 -3.00 -19.76
C VAL A 78 -13.13 -2.83 -21.26
N ALA A 79 -14.35 -2.84 -21.79
CA ALA A 79 -14.60 -2.69 -23.21
C ALA A 79 -15.66 -1.61 -23.45
N ASN A 80 -15.73 -1.14 -24.71
CA ASN A 80 -16.64 -0.07 -25.14
C ASN A 80 -16.47 1.24 -24.35
N ILE A 81 -15.22 1.59 -23.99
CA ILE A 81 -14.89 2.90 -23.43
C ILE A 81 -15.09 3.95 -24.54
N PRO A 82 -15.93 4.98 -24.36
CA PRO A 82 -16.10 6.03 -25.36
C PRO A 82 -14.80 6.80 -25.60
N PRO A 83 -14.50 7.20 -26.87
CA PRO A 83 -13.33 8.02 -27.18
C PRO A 83 -13.40 9.43 -26.57
N THR A 84 -14.59 9.87 -26.13
CA THR A 84 -14.81 11.16 -25.45
C THR A 84 -14.27 11.17 -24.02
N LEU A 85 -14.18 10.02 -23.37
CA LEU A 85 -13.60 9.91 -22.03
C LEU A 85 -12.09 10.14 -22.08
N LYS A 86 -11.55 10.67 -20.98
CA LYS A 86 -10.11 10.95 -20.82
C LYS A 86 -9.43 10.09 -19.76
N GLY A 87 -10.18 9.22 -19.10
CA GLY A 87 -9.68 8.43 -17.99
C GLY A 87 -10.77 7.64 -17.27
N LEU A 88 -10.33 6.83 -16.31
CA LEU A 88 -11.17 6.17 -15.31
C LEU A 88 -10.74 6.66 -13.92
N PRO A 89 -11.68 7.12 -13.06
CA PRO A 89 -11.34 7.58 -11.72
C PRO A 89 -10.86 6.44 -10.82
N GLU A 90 -10.17 6.79 -9.73
CA GLU A 90 -9.81 5.82 -8.70
C GLU A 90 -11.07 5.15 -8.11
N GLY A 91 -11.04 3.81 -8.02
CA GLY A 91 -12.15 3.04 -7.47
C GLY A 91 -13.42 3.09 -8.34
N PHE A 92 -13.25 3.26 -9.66
CA PHE A 92 -14.32 3.26 -10.66
C PHE A 92 -15.04 1.92 -10.79
N SER A 93 -14.30 0.81 -10.81
CA SER A 93 -14.88 -0.52 -11.09
C SER A 93 -16.11 -0.84 -10.22
N GLY A 94 -17.16 -1.36 -10.86
CA GLY A 94 -18.46 -1.66 -10.28
C GLY A 94 -19.34 -0.44 -10.00
N LYS A 95 -18.98 0.75 -10.51
CA LYS A 95 -19.71 2.02 -10.29
C LYS A 95 -20.14 2.71 -11.58
N GLU A 96 -20.15 1.99 -12.71
CA GLU A 96 -20.55 2.54 -14.01
C GLU A 96 -21.93 3.24 -13.96
N GLU A 97 -22.91 2.63 -13.29
CA GLU A 97 -24.27 3.19 -13.12
C GLU A 97 -24.30 4.37 -12.14
N GLU A 98 -23.49 4.34 -11.08
CA GLU A 98 -23.42 5.41 -10.07
C GLU A 98 -22.76 6.67 -10.62
N VAL A 99 -21.72 6.52 -11.46
CA VAL A 99 -20.99 7.63 -12.07
C VAL A 99 -21.79 8.24 -13.22
N GLY A 100 -22.49 7.42 -14.01
CA GLY A 100 -23.42 7.86 -15.05
C GLY A 100 -22.77 8.58 -16.25
N GLY A 101 -23.62 9.11 -17.14
CA GLY A 101 -23.18 9.80 -18.37
C GLY A 101 -22.47 8.86 -19.33
N ASP A 102 -21.36 9.33 -19.92
CA ASP A 102 -20.50 8.54 -20.81
C ASP A 102 -19.92 7.29 -20.12
N TYR A 103 -20.00 7.19 -18.78
CA TYR A 103 -19.54 6.03 -18.04
C TYR A 103 -20.52 4.84 -18.05
N ALA A 104 -21.78 5.06 -18.42
CA ALA A 104 -22.82 4.03 -18.34
C ALA A 104 -22.76 3.02 -19.51
N CYS A 105 -22.10 3.36 -20.61
CA CYS A 105 -22.02 2.50 -21.80
C CYS A 105 -20.79 1.58 -21.83
N LEU A 106 -19.90 1.70 -20.84
CA LEU A 106 -18.76 0.80 -20.67
C LEU A 106 -19.23 -0.56 -20.19
N LYS A 107 -18.45 -1.58 -20.50
CA LYS A 107 -18.70 -2.94 -20.02
C LYS A 107 -17.46 -3.50 -19.35
N GLU A 108 -17.56 -3.80 -18.06
CA GLU A 108 -16.52 -4.54 -17.34
C GLU A 108 -16.61 -6.04 -17.65
N GLY A 109 -15.48 -6.62 -18.06
CA GLY A 109 -15.33 -8.05 -18.29
C GLY A 109 -14.96 -8.82 -17.02
N HIS A 110 -14.96 -10.15 -17.13
CA HIS A 110 -14.53 -11.05 -16.08
C HIS A 110 -13.00 -11.15 -16.04
N ASN A 111 -12.45 -11.00 -14.85
CA ASN A 111 -11.04 -11.22 -14.54
C ASN A 111 -10.75 -12.71 -14.25
N ASP A 112 -9.51 -13.04 -13.89
CA ASP A 112 -9.12 -14.44 -13.62
C ASP A 112 -9.67 -15.01 -12.30
N TYR A 113 -10.16 -14.16 -11.39
CA TYR A 113 -11.00 -14.57 -10.26
C TYR A 113 -12.44 -14.92 -10.68
N LYS A 114 -12.74 -14.85 -11.98
CA LYS A 114 -14.04 -15.16 -12.58
C LYS A 114 -15.17 -14.27 -12.07
N VAL A 115 -14.84 -13.04 -11.68
CA VAL A 115 -15.79 -11.98 -11.30
C VAL A 115 -15.63 -10.79 -12.25
N PRO A 116 -16.70 -10.01 -12.52
CA PRO A 116 -16.59 -8.79 -13.30
C PRO A 116 -15.76 -7.73 -12.57
N GLY A 117 -15.12 -6.84 -13.34
CA GLY A 117 -14.44 -5.66 -12.82
C GLY A 117 -13.05 -5.90 -12.24
N TRP A 118 -12.56 -4.90 -11.52
CA TRP A 118 -11.23 -4.87 -10.90
C TRP A 118 -11.15 -5.82 -9.71
N ARG A 119 -10.16 -6.70 -9.77
CA ARG A 119 -9.69 -7.44 -8.60
C ARG A 119 -8.19 -7.29 -8.48
N GLY A 120 -7.79 -6.47 -7.52
CA GLY A 120 -6.43 -6.36 -7.05
C GLY A 120 -5.93 -7.75 -6.63
N PRO A 121 -4.76 -8.17 -7.11
CA PRO A 121 -4.27 -9.51 -6.82
C PRO A 121 -3.88 -9.64 -5.35
N LYS A 122 -3.91 -10.89 -4.88
CA LYS A 122 -3.27 -11.27 -3.63
C LYS A 122 -1.81 -11.61 -3.93
N LEU A 123 -0.92 -10.68 -3.59
CA LEU A 123 0.50 -10.81 -3.91
C LEU A 123 1.16 -11.81 -2.94
N PRO A 124 1.80 -12.90 -3.43
CA PRO A 124 2.55 -13.83 -2.58
C PRO A 124 3.85 -13.20 -2.04
N TYR A 125 4.43 -12.26 -2.80
CA TYR A 125 5.60 -11.46 -2.43
C TYR A 125 5.37 -9.99 -2.78
N HIS A 126 6.07 -9.06 -2.14
CA HIS A 126 5.96 -7.65 -2.50
C HIS A 126 6.62 -7.39 -3.87
N GLY A 127 5.90 -6.67 -4.75
CA GLY A 127 6.52 -5.99 -5.89
C GLY A 127 6.31 -6.58 -7.28
N HIS A 128 5.17 -7.24 -7.53
CA HIS A 128 4.78 -7.64 -8.88
C HIS A 128 4.64 -6.45 -9.84
N ARG A 129 5.00 -6.66 -11.10
CA ARG A 129 4.81 -5.70 -12.18
C ARG A 129 3.44 -5.88 -12.80
N PHE A 130 2.79 -4.74 -13.04
CA PHE A 130 1.51 -4.69 -13.70
C PHE A 130 1.64 -4.09 -15.09
N GLN A 131 1.00 -4.73 -16.07
CA GLN A 131 0.89 -4.23 -17.42
C GLN A 131 -0.53 -3.73 -17.65
N PHE A 132 -0.65 -2.46 -18.03
CA PHE A 132 -1.91 -1.84 -18.45
C PHE A 132 -1.81 -1.55 -19.94
N ARG A 133 -2.74 -2.07 -20.73
CA ARG A 133 -2.83 -1.87 -22.18
C ARG A 133 -4.18 -1.28 -22.53
N LEU A 134 -4.17 -0.15 -23.22
CA LEU A 134 -5.34 0.51 -23.77
C LEU A 134 -5.27 0.43 -25.30
N PHE A 135 -6.34 -0.05 -25.90
CA PHE A 135 -6.50 -0.20 -27.34
C PHE A 135 -7.54 0.80 -27.83
N ALA A 136 -7.20 1.55 -28.87
CA ALA A 136 -8.12 2.37 -29.64
C ALA A 136 -8.61 1.56 -30.85
N LEU A 137 -9.93 1.50 -31.01
CA LEU A 137 -10.60 0.62 -31.97
C LEU A 137 -11.40 1.44 -32.98
N ASP A 138 -11.37 1.02 -34.24
CA ASP A 138 -12.20 1.59 -35.31
C ASP A 138 -13.64 1.07 -35.33
N GLU A 139 -14.01 0.20 -34.38
CA GLU A 139 -15.34 -0.40 -34.24
C GLU A 139 -15.82 -0.34 -32.78
N GLN A 140 -17.14 -0.34 -32.59
CA GLN A 140 -17.78 -0.59 -31.30
C GLN A 140 -18.07 -2.08 -31.11
N LEU A 141 -17.53 -2.69 -30.05
CA LEU A 141 -17.59 -4.14 -29.88
C LEU A 141 -18.98 -4.65 -29.53
N LYS A 142 -19.39 -5.71 -30.22
CA LYS A 142 -20.63 -6.46 -29.94
C LYS A 142 -20.37 -7.57 -28.92
N LEU A 143 -20.38 -7.17 -27.65
CA LEU A 143 -19.99 -8.04 -26.55
C LEU A 143 -21.13 -8.96 -26.10
N GLY A 144 -20.84 -10.25 -25.98
CA GLY A 144 -21.74 -11.23 -25.34
C GLY A 144 -21.90 -11.01 -23.83
N ASN A 145 -22.60 -11.92 -23.16
CA ASN A 145 -22.88 -11.81 -21.72
C ASN A 145 -21.63 -11.96 -20.83
N LYS A 146 -20.58 -12.59 -21.34
CA LYS A 146 -19.32 -12.82 -20.63
C LYS A 146 -18.15 -12.38 -21.50
N VAL A 147 -17.51 -11.29 -21.11
CA VAL A 147 -16.30 -10.78 -21.76
C VAL A 147 -15.11 -11.24 -20.93
N THR A 148 -14.18 -11.98 -21.51
CA THR A 148 -12.87 -12.29 -20.89
C THR A 148 -11.76 -11.61 -21.67
N LYS A 149 -10.53 -11.61 -21.15
CA LYS A 149 -9.38 -11.06 -21.87
C LYS A 149 -9.20 -11.76 -23.22
N GLU A 150 -9.21 -13.09 -23.23
CA GLU A 150 -8.98 -13.89 -24.45
C GLU A 150 -10.02 -13.53 -25.51
N LYS A 151 -11.30 -13.49 -25.11
CA LYS A 151 -12.38 -13.16 -26.03
C LYS A 151 -12.30 -11.71 -26.52
N LEU A 152 -11.95 -10.78 -25.63
CA LEU A 152 -11.74 -9.38 -26.00
C LEU A 152 -10.60 -9.23 -27.01
N LEU A 153 -9.46 -9.90 -26.77
CA LEU A 153 -8.30 -9.83 -27.66
C LEU A 153 -8.58 -10.44 -29.04
N GLU A 154 -9.39 -11.51 -29.10
CA GLU A 154 -9.92 -12.04 -30.37
C GLU A 154 -10.84 -11.03 -31.07
N ASP A 155 -11.77 -10.41 -30.34
CA ASP A 155 -12.79 -9.51 -30.91
C ASP A 155 -12.19 -8.18 -31.41
N ILE A 156 -11.03 -7.75 -30.89
CA ILE A 156 -10.35 -6.53 -31.35
C ILE A 156 -9.35 -6.80 -32.48
N GLU A 157 -9.07 -8.06 -32.81
CA GLU A 157 -8.08 -8.41 -33.83
C GLU A 157 -8.50 -7.82 -35.19
N GLY A 158 -7.61 -7.03 -35.80
CA GLY A 158 -7.90 -6.32 -37.06
C GLY A 158 -8.59 -4.96 -36.90
N HIS A 159 -9.02 -4.59 -35.69
CA HIS A 159 -9.72 -3.33 -35.39
C HIS A 159 -8.87 -2.31 -34.60
N VAL A 160 -7.68 -2.71 -34.15
CA VAL A 160 -6.78 -1.85 -33.38
C VAL A 160 -6.11 -0.80 -34.28
N ILE A 161 -6.48 0.47 -34.08
CA ILE A 161 -5.87 1.63 -34.76
C ILE A 161 -4.88 2.39 -33.87
N GLY A 162 -4.79 2.04 -32.59
CA GLY A 162 -3.75 2.53 -31.69
C GLY A 162 -3.65 1.69 -30.43
N GLU A 163 -2.44 1.57 -29.88
CA GLU A 163 -2.18 0.89 -28.62
C GLU A 163 -1.31 1.79 -27.73
N ALA A 164 -1.71 1.90 -26.47
CA ALA A 164 -0.94 2.58 -25.43
C ALA A 164 -0.75 1.66 -24.23
N GLN A 165 0.49 1.48 -23.82
CA GLN A 165 0.82 0.88 -22.53
C GLN A 165 0.94 1.99 -21.50
N ALA A 166 0.52 1.75 -20.25
CA ALA A 166 0.69 2.76 -19.20
C ALA A 166 2.16 3.11 -19.03
N ARG A 167 2.47 4.39 -19.22
CA ARG A 167 3.80 4.97 -19.01
C ARG A 167 3.75 5.95 -17.84
N ARG A 168 4.92 6.27 -17.32
CA ARG A 168 5.12 7.31 -16.31
C ARG A 168 4.40 8.61 -16.73
N PRO A 169 3.71 9.33 -15.83
CA PRO A 169 3.33 10.71 -16.11
C PRO A 169 4.60 11.52 -16.43
N PRO A 170 4.62 12.35 -17.50
CA PRO A 170 5.71 13.30 -17.68
C PRO A 170 5.80 14.14 -16.40
N SER A 171 7.02 14.37 -15.91
CA SER A 171 7.26 15.13 -14.69
C SER A 171 6.49 16.45 -14.76
N GLN A 172 5.36 16.54 -14.06
CA GLN A 172 4.62 17.80 -14.00
C GLN A 172 5.54 18.82 -13.35
N ILE A 173 5.89 19.86 -14.10
CA ILE A 173 6.38 21.10 -13.52
C ILE A 173 5.26 21.55 -12.56
N PRO A 174 5.53 21.71 -11.25
CA PRO A 174 4.48 22.02 -10.30
C PRO A 174 3.82 23.35 -10.70
N SER A 175 2.51 23.31 -10.94
CA SER A 175 1.70 24.51 -11.09
C SER A 175 1.86 25.37 -9.82
N PRO A 176 2.00 26.70 -9.93
CA PRO A 176 2.09 27.57 -8.77
C PRO A 176 0.84 27.41 -7.87
N PRO A 177 0.98 27.49 -6.54
CA PRO A 177 -0.15 27.37 -5.64
C PRO A 177 -1.16 28.48 -5.94
N GLN A 178 -2.41 28.12 -6.22
CA GLN A 178 -3.48 29.11 -6.31
C GLN A 178 -3.71 29.70 -4.92
N LEU A 179 -3.47 31.01 -4.82
CA LEU A 179 -3.78 31.83 -3.66
C LEU A 179 -5.29 31.81 -3.40
N LEU A 180 -5.66 31.22 -2.27
CA LEU A 180 -7.02 31.23 -1.75
C LEU A 180 -7.33 32.66 -1.24
N ASN A 181 -8.09 33.43 -2.01
CA ASN A 181 -8.62 34.72 -1.55
C ASN A 181 -9.74 34.49 -0.53
N SER A 182 -9.44 34.74 0.74
CA SER A 182 -10.42 34.91 1.81
C SER A 182 -10.77 36.40 1.98
N LEU A 183 -12.05 36.75 1.87
CA LEU A 183 -12.63 37.96 2.47
C LEU A 183 -14.02 37.62 3.05
N HIS A 184 -14.04 37.30 4.35
CA HIS A 184 -14.96 37.67 5.46
C HIS A 184 -16.32 38.39 5.16
N PRO A 185 -17.24 38.56 6.15
CA PRO A 185 -17.89 37.64 7.12
C PRO A 185 -19.41 37.97 7.35
N GLN A 186 -20.10 37.30 8.29
CA GLN A 186 -20.83 37.92 9.44
C GLN A 186 -21.97 37.06 10.06
N ILE A 187 -21.76 36.75 11.36
CA ILE A 187 -22.63 36.74 12.57
C ILE A 187 -24.07 36.17 12.60
N SER A 188 -24.35 35.54 13.75
CA SER A 188 -25.59 35.53 14.56
C SER A 188 -26.50 34.32 14.34
N THR A 189 -27.14 33.67 15.31
CA THR A 189 -27.23 33.73 16.78
C THR A 189 -27.99 32.47 17.19
N VAL A 190 -27.74 31.97 18.40
CA VAL A 190 -28.49 30.89 19.04
C VAL A 190 -29.87 31.41 19.46
N ASP A 191 -30.94 30.62 19.26
CA ASP A 191 -32.18 30.75 20.04
C ASP A 191 -32.85 29.38 20.30
N LEU A 192 -33.57 29.33 21.41
CA LEU A 192 -34.03 28.19 22.20
C LEU A 192 -35.50 27.80 21.90
N SER A 193 -35.76 26.48 21.84
CA SER A 193 -36.95 25.78 22.40
C SER A 193 -38.34 25.95 21.69
N PRO A 194 -39.41 25.22 22.09
CA PRO A 194 -39.63 23.77 22.03
C PRO A 194 -40.96 23.38 21.33
N GLY A 195 -41.16 22.10 21.00
CA GLY A 195 -42.48 21.60 20.59
C GLY A 195 -42.55 20.08 20.40
N ALA A 196 -43.33 19.42 21.24
CA ALA A 196 -43.58 17.96 21.25
C ALA A 196 -44.75 17.57 20.29
N PRO A 197 -45.28 16.33 20.29
CA PRO A 197 -45.20 15.42 19.14
C PRO A 197 -46.57 15.07 18.52
N SER A 198 -46.59 14.42 17.35
CA SER A 198 -47.79 13.69 16.91
C SER A 198 -47.52 12.59 15.87
N HIS A 199 -48.01 11.40 16.24
CA HIS A 199 -48.72 10.40 15.44
C HIS A 199 -48.14 9.85 14.13
N LEU A 200 -47.93 8.52 14.12
CA LEU A 200 -48.03 7.73 12.90
C LEU A 200 -48.87 6.45 13.13
N TYR A 201 -50.01 6.44 12.44
CA TYR A 201 -50.66 5.40 11.63
C TYR A 201 -50.96 3.97 12.16
N TYR A 202 -52.27 3.69 12.18
CA TYR A 202 -52.99 2.42 11.90
C TYR A 202 -52.49 1.78 10.58
N SER A 203 -52.45 0.45 10.36
CA SER A 203 -53.53 -0.58 10.27
C SER A 203 -52.94 -1.81 9.49
N PRO A 204 -53.63 -2.94 9.23
CA PRO A 204 -54.52 -3.75 10.06
C PRO A 204 -54.36 -5.30 9.90
N LEU A 205 -55.02 -6.01 10.84
CA LEU A 205 -55.81 -7.26 10.71
C LEU A 205 -55.26 -8.52 10.00
N LEU A 206 -55.27 -9.64 10.74
CA LEU A 206 -55.94 -10.87 10.31
C LEU A 206 -56.65 -11.56 11.50
N HIS A 207 -57.83 -12.07 11.18
CA HIS A 207 -58.84 -12.74 11.99
C HIS A 207 -58.52 -14.24 12.12
N VAL A 208 -59.08 -14.96 13.12
CA VAL A 208 -59.70 -16.32 13.00
C VAL A 208 -60.05 -16.94 14.38
N SER A 209 -61.35 -17.20 14.55
CA SER A 209 -62.12 -18.25 15.27
C SER A 209 -61.78 -18.75 16.70
N ASN A 210 -62.64 -18.39 17.68
CA ASN A 210 -63.57 -19.19 18.54
C ASN A 210 -63.25 -20.68 18.93
N PRO A 211 -63.79 -21.29 20.03
CA PRO A 211 -64.92 -20.88 20.91
C PRO A 211 -64.71 -21.27 22.43
N PRO A 212 -65.74 -21.60 23.27
CA PRO A 212 -65.95 -21.01 24.60
C PRO A 212 -65.64 -21.99 25.77
N PHE A 213 -65.63 -21.53 27.02
CA PHE A 213 -66.28 -22.17 28.18
C PHE A 213 -66.03 -21.32 29.45
N PRO A 214 -67.00 -21.23 30.37
CA PRO A 214 -66.96 -20.37 31.54
C PRO A 214 -66.28 -21.10 32.71
N LEU A 215 -65.91 -20.38 33.78
CA LEU A 215 -66.08 -20.80 35.18
C LEU A 215 -65.51 -19.72 36.12
N HIS A 216 -66.40 -19.21 36.99
CA HIS A 216 -66.17 -18.70 38.34
C HIS A 216 -64.80 -18.07 38.70
N PHE A 217 -64.80 -16.74 38.86
CA PHE A 217 -63.84 -16.05 39.73
C PHE A 217 -64.51 -15.68 41.06
N HIS A 218 -64.01 -16.29 42.13
CA HIS A 218 -64.16 -15.81 43.51
C HIS A 218 -63.23 -14.59 43.70
N PRO A 219 -63.65 -13.51 44.37
CA PRO A 219 -62.71 -12.45 44.76
C PRO A 219 -61.90 -12.95 45.96
N ALA A 220 -60.58 -12.99 45.83
CA ALA A 220 -59.67 -13.11 46.96
C ALA A 220 -59.23 -11.69 47.37
N ASP A 221 -59.39 -11.38 48.64
CA ASP A 221 -58.95 -10.13 49.27
C ASP A 221 -57.44 -9.88 49.11
N PRO A 222 -56.99 -8.61 49.03
CA PRO A 222 -55.57 -8.27 48.99
C PRO A 222 -54.93 -8.37 50.38
N ASP A 223 -53.88 -9.18 50.52
CA ASP A 223 -53.00 -9.25 51.70
C ASP A 223 -52.16 -7.96 51.83
N PRO A 224 -52.26 -7.22 52.95
CA PRO A 224 -51.61 -5.92 53.10
C PRO A 224 -50.28 -6.01 53.85
N THR A 225 -49.28 -6.81 53.43
CA THR A 225 -47.91 -6.65 53.97
C THR A 225 -46.79 -7.08 53.00
N GLN A 226 -46.46 -6.25 52.01
CA GLN A 226 -45.14 -6.31 51.37
C GLN A 226 -44.42 -4.98 51.50
N LYS A 227 -43.61 -4.84 52.56
CA LYS A 227 -42.63 -3.75 52.68
C LYS A 227 -41.58 -3.97 51.60
N VAL A 228 -41.69 -3.22 50.50
CA VAL A 228 -40.65 -3.17 49.48
C VAL A 228 -39.44 -2.44 50.06
N ASP A 229 -38.33 -3.16 50.24
CA ASP A 229 -37.11 -2.62 50.83
C ASP A 229 -36.32 -1.80 49.79
N ILE A 230 -36.62 -0.50 49.71
CA ILE A 230 -36.09 0.44 48.69
C ILE A 230 -34.55 0.56 48.79
N GLY A 231 -33.97 0.39 49.98
CA GLY A 231 -32.53 0.50 50.23
C GLY A 231 -31.71 -0.62 49.59
N ALA A 232 -32.26 -1.84 49.50
CA ALA A 232 -31.57 -2.99 48.88
C ALA A 232 -31.49 -2.85 47.35
N ARG A 233 -32.56 -2.34 46.71
CA ARG A 233 -32.58 -2.06 45.26
C ARG A 233 -31.65 -0.90 44.87
N ALA A 234 -31.52 0.13 45.71
CA ALA A 234 -30.60 1.25 45.47
C ALA A 234 -29.12 0.83 45.50
N ARG A 235 -28.72 -0.01 46.46
CA ARG A 235 -27.35 -0.55 46.54
C ARG A 235 -27.01 -1.48 45.37
N GLN A 236 -27.97 -2.29 44.89
CA GLN A 236 -27.80 -3.13 43.70
C GLN A 236 -27.59 -2.33 42.41
N LEU A 237 -28.23 -1.16 42.27
CA LEU A 237 -28.03 -0.29 41.11
C LEU A 237 -26.67 0.40 41.12
N GLN A 238 -26.17 0.78 42.30
CA GLN A 238 -24.85 1.39 42.45
C GLN A 238 -23.70 0.39 42.17
N THR A 239 -23.81 -0.85 42.65
CA THR A 239 -22.80 -1.88 42.37
C THR A 239 -22.82 -2.31 40.90
N ARG A 240 -23.99 -2.42 40.26
CA ARG A 240 -24.10 -2.71 38.81
C ARG A 240 -23.44 -1.64 37.95
N ARG A 241 -23.60 -0.36 38.29
CA ARG A 241 -22.95 0.76 37.60
C ARG A 241 -21.43 0.75 37.78
N LEU A 242 -20.96 0.44 38.99
CA LEU A 242 -19.52 0.32 39.28
C LEU A 242 -18.87 -0.80 38.46
N TRP A 243 -19.52 -1.97 38.37
CA TRP A 243 -19.03 -3.09 37.56
C TRP A 243 -19.03 -2.79 36.06
N THR A 244 -20.01 -2.03 35.57
CA THR A 244 -20.01 -1.60 34.15
C THR A 244 -18.84 -0.66 33.88
N TYR A 245 -18.59 0.33 34.75
CA TYR A 245 -17.44 1.22 34.60
C TYR A 245 -16.11 0.47 34.68
N ALA A 246 -15.95 -0.43 35.64
CA ALA A 246 -14.75 -1.26 35.77
C ALA A 246 -14.50 -2.12 34.51
N LEU A 247 -15.55 -2.73 33.95
CA LEU A 247 -15.45 -3.50 32.71
C LEU A 247 -15.06 -2.60 31.53
N THR A 248 -15.70 -1.44 31.37
CA THR A 248 -15.36 -0.51 30.29
C THR A 248 -13.93 -0.01 30.39
N PHE A 249 -13.46 0.33 31.59
CA PHE A 249 -12.09 0.79 31.80
C PHE A 249 -11.08 -0.33 31.51
N SER A 250 -11.37 -1.55 31.93
CA SER A 250 -10.54 -2.73 31.62
C SER A 250 -10.45 -2.99 30.11
N CYS A 251 -11.57 -2.91 29.38
CA CYS A 251 -11.58 -3.06 27.93
C CYS A 251 -10.76 -1.96 27.23
N VAL A 252 -10.90 -0.70 27.65
CA VAL A 252 -10.13 0.41 27.08
C VAL A 252 -8.64 0.26 27.37
N ALA A 253 -8.27 -0.09 28.61
CA ALA A 253 -6.88 -0.32 28.98
C ALA A 253 -6.26 -1.48 28.16
N GLY A 254 -6.99 -2.59 28.00
CA GLY A 254 -6.57 -3.72 27.17
C GLY A 254 -6.38 -3.34 25.70
N PHE A 255 -7.28 -2.52 25.15
CA PHE A 255 -7.16 -2.03 23.77
C PHE A 255 -5.92 -1.14 23.59
N VAL A 256 -5.64 -0.23 24.53
CA VAL A 256 -4.45 0.62 24.48
C VAL A 256 -3.16 -0.21 24.51
N VAL A 257 -3.09 -1.22 25.38
CA VAL A 257 -1.92 -2.12 25.45
C VAL A 257 -1.74 -2.89 24.14
N LEU A 258 -2.81 -3.39 23.54
CA LEU A 258 -2.75 -4.12 22.27
C LEU A 258 -2.27 -3.21 21.13
N VAL A 259 -2.81 -1.99 21.04
CA VAL A 259 -2.38 -1.00 20.03
C VAL A 259 -0.91 -0.64 20.21
N LEU A 260 -0.46 -0.36 21.44
CA LEU A 260 0.95 -0.02 21.69
C LEU A 260 1.89 -1.18 21.35
N ASN A 261 1.51 -2.42 21.67
CA ASN A 261 2.31 -3.59 21.34
C ASN A 261 2.38 -3.83 19.83
N ASN A 262 1.27 -3.65 19.11
CA ASN A 262 1.26 -3.81 17.65
C ASN A 262 1.97 -2.66 16.91
N PHE A 263 1.93 -1.44 17.47
CA PHE A 263 2.55 -0.27 16.86
C PHE A 263 4.09 -0.34 16.90
N GLN A 264 4.67 -0.93 17.95
CA GLN A 264 6.12 -1.12 18.04
C GLN A 264 6.68 -1.99 16.91
N ASP A 265 5.91 -2.97 16.42
CA ASP A 265 6.31 -3.87 15.34
C ASP A 265 6.27 -3.21 13.94
N GLN A 266 5.63 -2.03 13.80
CA GLN A 266 5.50 -1.33 12.52
C GLN A 266 6.52 -0.20 12.31
N LEU A 267 7.36 0.10 13.29
CA LEU A 267 8.36 1.15 13.16
C LEU A 267 9.57 0.63 12.38
N VAL A 268 9.65 1.01 11.10
CA VAL A 268 10.84 0.76 10.28
C VAL A 268 11.91 1.78 10.67
N PHE A 269 12.79 1.39 11.59
CA PHE A 269 13.90 2.24 12.04
C PHE A 269 15.00 2.33 10.99
N TYR A 270 15.60 3.51 10.86
CA TYR A 270 16.86 3.68 10.17
C TYR A 270 17.99 3.36 11.13
N VAL A 271 18.95 2.57 10.68
CA VAL A 271 20.10 2.15 11.48
C VAL A 271 21.36 2.19 10.64
N THR A 272 22.48 2.45 11.30
CA THR A 272 23.81 2.37 10.68
C THR A 272 24.33 0.92 10.68
N PRO A 273 25.35 0.59 9.86
CA PRO A 273 26.09 -0.66 9.97
C PRO A 273 26.54 -1.03 11.40
N THR A 274 27.13 -0.10 12.16
CA THR A 274 27.51 -0.34 13.55
C THR A 274 26.29 -0.71 14.41
N ASP A 275 25.21 0.08 14.34
CA ASP A 275 24.00 -0.16 15.13
C ASP A 275 23.32 -1.48 14.76
N ALA A 276 23.31 -1.81 13.46
CA ALA A 276 22.70 -3.02 12.93
C ALA A 276 23.41 -4.27 13.47
N LEU A 277 24.74 -4.27 13.48
CA LEU A 277 25.53 -5.38 14.00
C LEU A 277 25.35 -5.51 15.51
N GLU A 278 25.40 -4.41 16.26
CA GLU A 278 25.22 -4.42 17.72
C GLU A 278 23.82 -4.91 18.11
N LYS A 279 22.77 -4.45 17.41
CA LYS A 279 21.39 -4.91 17.61
C LYS A 279 21.26 -6.40 17.32
N TYR A 280 21.89 -6.90 16.25
CA TYR A 280 21.86 -8.31 15.90
C TYR A 280 22.55 -9.18 16.95
N THR A 281 23.72 -8.76 17.47
CA THR A 281 24.43 -9.48 18.55
C THR A 281 23.62 -9.53 19.84
N LYS A 282 22.90 -8.45 20.18
CA LYS A 282 22.07 -8.39 21.40
C LYS A 282 20.77 -9.18 21.26
N ASN A 283 20.13 -9.14 20.10
CA ASN A 283 18.91 -9.88 19.82
C ASN A 283 18.82 -10.19 18.32
N PRO A 284 19.00 -11.46 17.92
CA PRO A 284 18.79 -11.94 16.55
C PRO A 284 17.30 -11.86 16.15
N SER A 285 16.76 -10.65 16.05
CA SER A 285 15.39 -10.41 15.65
C SER A 285 15.24 -10.60 14.15
N LYS A 286 14.11 -11.17 13.71
CA LYS A 286 13.74 -11.32 12.30
C LYS A 286 13.08 -10.05 11.73
N THR A 287 13.21 -8.93 12.41
CA THR A 287 12.50 -7.71 12.05
C THR A 287 13.20 -7.02 10.89
N LYS A 288 12.42 -6.56 9.91
CA LYS A 288 12.92 -5.80 8.77
C LYS A 288 13.31 -4.40 9.23
N PHE A 289 14.42 -3.87 8.76
CA PHE A 289 14.83 -2.49 9.05
C PHE A 289 15.52 -1.84 7.86
N ARG A 290 15.72 -0.52 7.94
CA ARG A 290 16.42 0.27 6.92
C ARG A 290 17.86 0.52 7.35
N LEU A 291 18.78 -0.11 6.65
CA LEU A 291 20.21 0.10 6.82
C LEU A 291 20.64 1.29 5.96
N GLY A 292 21.13 2.36 6.59
CA GLY A 292 21.64 3.55 5.90
C GLY A 292 23.15 3.67 6.06
N GLY A 293 23.83 4.05 4.98
CA GLY A 293 25.28 4.28 5.01
C GLY A 293 25.82 4.74 3.66
N LEU A 294 27.14 4.71 3.52
CA LEU A 294 27.85 4.99 2.27
C LEU A 294 28.14 3.68 1.54
N VAL A 295 28.01 3.67 0.22
CA VAL A 295 28.48 2.54 -0.60
C VAL A 295 30.00 2.61 -0.68
N LEU A 296 30.69 1.54 -0.27
CA LEU A 296 32.14 1.49 -0.32
C LEU A 296 32.64 1.46 -1.78
N GLU A 297 33.69 2.23 -2.06
CA GLU A 297 34.32 2.27 -3.38
C GLU A 297 34.96 0.94 -3.78
N GLY A 298 34.78 0.55 -5.04
CA GLY A 298 35.20 -0.73 -5.61
C GLY A 298 34.49 -1.97 -5.05
N SER A 299 33.41 -1.80 -4.29
CA SER A 299 32.73 -2.91 -3.60
C SER A 299 31.57 -3.53 -4.38
N VAL A 300 31.12 -2.87 -5.46
CA VAL A 300 29.93 -3.30 -6.20
C VAL A 300 30.30 -4.41 -7.17
N VAL A 301 29.77 -5.60 -6.93
CA VAL A 301 30.05 -6.81 -7.71
C VAL A 301 28.75 -7.47 -8.14
N GLN A 302 28.67 -7.80 -9.42
CA GLN A 302 27.64 -8.69 -9.97
C GLN A 302 28.30 -10.03 -10.29
N PRO A 303 28.13 -11.08 -9.47
CA PRO A 303 28.69 -12.39 -9.75
C PRO A 303 28.06 -12.98 -11.01
N SER A 304 28.86 -13.46 -11.97
CA SER A 304 28.37 -14.05 -13.23
C SER A 304 27.50 -15.31 -13.02
N SER A 305 27.56 -15.91 -11.82
CA SER A 305 26.86 -17.13 -11.44
C SER A 305 25.49 -16.90 -10.79
N SER A 306 25.14 -15.67 -10.40
CA SER A 306 23.87 -15.36 -9.73
C SER A 306 23.26 -14.05 -10.24
N LYS A 307 21.95 -13.88 -10.05
CA LYS A 307 21.25 -12.61 -10.31
C LYS A 307 21.34 -11.63 -9.13
N GLU A 308 22.12 -11.97 -8.11
CA GLU A 308 22.27 -11.16 -6.90
C GLU A 308 23.39 -10.14 -7.08
N MET A 309 23.11 -8.88 -6.80
CA MET A 309 24.09 -7.82 -6.67
C MET A 309 24.67 -7.84 -5.25
N GLU A 310 25.98 -7.74 -5.16
CA GLU A 310 26.68 -7.63 -3.89
C GLU A 310 27.38 -6.27 -3.81
N PHE A 311 27.27 -5.60 -2.67
CA PHE A 311 27.98 -4.35 -2.41
C PHE A 311 28.15 -4.14 -0.91
N VAL A 312 29.07 -3.28 -0.49
CA VAL A 312 29.34 -3.03 0.92
C VAL A 312 28.80 -1.67 1.31
N ILE A 313 28.05 -1.63 2.42
CA ILE A 313 27.62 -0.38 3.06
C ILE A 313 28.48 -0.14 4.30
N THR A 314 28.98 1.08 4.46
CA THR A 314 29.81 1.49 5.59
C THR A 314 29.28 2.78 6.25
N ASP A 315 29.48 2.89 7.55
CA ASP A 315 29.36 4.15 8.31
C ASP A 315 30.74 4.73 8.69
N LEU A 316 31.78 4.35 7.93
CA LEU A 316 33.21 4.65 8.14
C LEU A 316 33.87 3.83 9.25
N ILE A 317 33.12 3.28 10.20
CA ILE A 317 33.64 2.43 11.26
C ILE A 317 33.44 0.96 10.90
N THR A 318 32.19 0.58 10.67
CA THR A 318 31.74 -0.79 10.39
C THR A 318 31.30 -0.93 8.95
N ASP A 319 31.67 -2.06 8.34
CA ASP A 319 31.28 -2.41 6.99
C ASP A 319 30.38 -3.64 7.04
N ILE A 320 29.26 -3.60 6.31
CA ILE A 320 28.34 -4.73 6.19
C ILE A 320 28.20 -5.09 4.70
N LEU A 321 28.37 -6.38 4.40
CA LEU A 321 28.06 -6.93 3.09
C LEU A 321 26.55 -6.93 2.86
N VAL A 322 26.12 -6.33 1.76
CA VAL A 322 24.73 -6.32 1.31
C VAL A 322 24.57 -7.20 0.09
N ARG A 323 23.57 -8.08 0.13
CA ARG A 323 23.12 -8.90 -1.01
C ARG A 323 21.73 -8.46 -1.43
N TYR A 324 21.56 -8.15 -2.70
CA TYR A 324 20.31 -7.67 -3.26
C TYR A 324 19.96 -8.42 -4.53
N GLU A 325 18.77 -9.00 -4.60
CA GLU A 325 18.26 -9.60 -5.83
C GLU A 325 17.46 -8.56 -6.62
N GLY A 326 18.02 -8.10 -7.75
CA GLY A 326 17.38 -7.07 -8.58
C GLY A 326 18.38 -6.20 -9.32
N SER A 327 17.85 -5.20 -10.04
CA SER A 327 18.67 -4.15 -10.67
C SER A 327 18.85 -3.00 -9.70
N LEU A 328 20.09 -2.51 -9.57
CA LEU A 328 20.35 -1.32 -8.75
C LEU A 328 19.76 -0.08 -9.43
N PRO A 329 19.20 0.89 -8.69
CA PRO A 329 18.68 2.12 -9.28
C PRO A 329 19.77 2.91 -10.01
N ASP A 330 19.42 3.69 -11.03
CA ASP A 330 20.37 4.48 -11.85
C ASP A 330 21.26 5.46 -11.05
N LEU A 331 20.78 5.90 -9.89
CA LEU A 331 21.49 6.81 -9.00
C LEU A 331 22.42 6.10 -8.01
N PHE A 332 22.34 4.77 -7.94
CA PHE A 332 23.24 4.00 -7.11
C PHE A 332 24.67 4.12 -7.64
N ARG A 333 25.55 4.66 -6.81
CA ARG A 333 26.96 4.83 -7.12
C ARG A 333 27.80 4.58 -5.88
N GLU A 334 28.99 4.09 -6.12
CA GLU A 334 30.03 4.00 -5.09
C GLU A 334 30.37 5.38 -4.52
N GLY A 335 30.73 5.45 -3.24
CA GLY A 335 31.01 6.69 -2.52
C GLY A 335 29.78 7.51 -2.14
N HIS A 336 28.57 7.13 -2.59
CA HIS A 336 27.34 7.87 -2.31
C HIS A 336 26.53 7.26 -1.16
N SER A 337 25.69 8.07 -0.53
CA SER A 337 24.76 7.62 0.49
C SER A 337 23.67 6.74 -0.11
N VAL A 338 23.38 5.61 0.53
CA VAL A 338 22.32 4.69 0.16
C VAL A 338 21.53 4.28 1.40
N VAL A 339 20.25 3.98 1.20
CA VAL A 339 19.44 3.29 2.20
C VAL A 339 18.96 1.98 1.58
N VAL A 340 19.09 0.89 2.31
CA VAL A 340 18.62 -0.43 1.89
C VAL A 340 17.67 -1.00 2.93
N GLU A 341 16.60 -1.63 2.48
CA GLU A 341 15.58 -2.24 3.37
C GLU A 341 15.68 -3.76 3.31
N GLY A 342 15.75 -4.43 4.46
CA GLY A 342 16.00 -5.87 4.49
C GLY A 342 16.20 -6.45 5.89
N PHE A 343 16.90 -7.58 5.94
CA PHE A 343 17.11 -8.39 7.14
C PHE A 343 18.60 -8.73 7.31
N VAL A 344 19.08 -8.76 8.56
CA VAL A 344 20.40 -9.31 8.87
C VAL A 344 20.30 -10.84 8.95
N LYS A 345 21.20 -11.53 8.25
CA LYS A 345 21.30 -12.98 8.25
C LYS A 345 22.72 -13.40 8.67
N PRO A 346 22.86 -14.51 9.42
CA PRO A 346 24.17 -15.03 9.76
C PRO A 346 24.85 -15.58 8.51
N PHE A 347 26.18 -15.48 8.45
CA PHE A 347 26.94 -16.19 7.43
C PHE A 347 26.89 -17.70 7.70
N THR A 348 26.36 -18.48 6.76
CA THR A 348 26.55 -19.93 6.74
C THR A 348 27.95 -20.26 6.22
N ASP A 349 28.51 -21.42 6.60
CA ASP A 349 29.88 -21.83 6.23
C ASP A 349 30.11 -21.90 4.71
N GLU A 350 29.06 -22.14 3.93
CA GLU A 350 29.09 -22.10 2.47
C GLU A 350 29.30 -20.68 1.95
N ILE A 351 28.62 -19.70 2.54
CA ILE A 351 28.71 -18.29 2.15
C ILE A 351 30.06 -17.68 2.57
N LYS A 352 30.62 -18.08 3.72
CA LYS A 352 31.95 -17.60 4.17
C LYS A 352 33.05 -17.92 3.16
N ARG A 353 32.99 -19.07 2.48
CA ARG A 353 33.96 -19.45 1.43
C ARG A 353 33.79 -18.61 0.16
N ASP A 354 32.55 -18.36 -0.25
CA ASP A 354 32.20 -17.56 -1.44
C ASP A 354 32.59 -16.08 -1.31
N VAL A 355 32.51 -15.52 -0.09
CA VAL A 355 32.83 -14.11 0.18
C VAL A 355 34.35 -13.85 0.20
N SER A 356 35.15 -14.87 0.51
CA SER A 356 36.61 -14.75 0.62
C SER A 356 37.33 -14.41 -0.70
N THR A 357 36.70 -14.70 -1.84
CA THR A 357 37.26 -14.51 -3.19
C THR A 357 36.79 -13.22 -3.89
N ARG A 358 35.90 -12.43 -3.27
CA ARG A 358 35.25 -11.26 -3.89
C ARG A 358 35.75 -9.93 -3.30
N GLY A 359 35.52 -8.80 -4.00
CA GLY A 359 35.94 -7.43 -3.62
C GLY A 359 35.28 -6.85 -2.36
N VAL A 360 35.19 -7.65 -1.29
CA VAL A 360 34.59 -7.30 0.00
C VAL A 360 35.69 -6.82 0.94
N SER A 361 35.45 -5.73 1.67
CA SER A 361 36.42 -5.20 2.64
C SER A 361 36.74 -6.22 3.74
N SER A 362 37.95 -6.15 4.30
CA SER A 362 38.35 -7.01 5.43
C SER A 362 37.44 -6.84 6.64
N LYS A 363 36.93 -5.62 6.88
CA LYS A 363 35.95 -5.32 7.93
C LYS A 363 34.62 -6.03 7.69
N ALA A 364 34.07 -6.00 6.47
CA ALA A 364 32.82 -6.70 6.15
C ALA A 364 32.97 -8.23 6.23
N ARG A 365 34.16 -8.77 5.91
CA ARG A 365 34.49 -10.19 6.08
C ARG A 365 34.62 -10.62 7.53
N SER A 366 35.00 -9.71 8.42
CA SER A 366 35.14 -9.98 9.86
C SER A 366 33.79 -10.07 10.59
N GLY A 367 32.70 -9.57 9.98
CA GLY A 367 31.36 -9.70 10.53
C GLY A 367 30.84 -11.14 10.45
N ASP A 368 30.07 -11.58 11.44
CA ASP A 368 29.41 -12.90 11.44
C ASP A 368 28.07 -12.90 10.68
N CYS A 369 27.69 -11.77 10.09
CA CYS A 369 26.42 -11.61 9.38
C CYS A 369 26.55 -10.76 8.12
N TYR A 370 25.61 -10.97 7.19
CA TYR A 370 25.38 -10.12 6.02
C TYR A 370 23.96 -9.55 6.04
N PHE A 371 23.73 -8.51 5.25
CA PHE A 371 22.42 -7.92 5.07
C PHE A 371 21.78 -8.43 3.78
N SER A 372 20.64 -9.10 3.92
CA SER A 372 19.80 -9.55 2.80
C SER A 372 18.82 -8.41 2.49
N ALA A 373 19.15 -7.60 1.50
CA ALA A 373 18.34 -6.49 1.04
C ALA A 373 17.18 -6.97 0.16
N THR A 374 16.02 -6.37 0.38
CA THR A 374 14.80 -6.55 -0.41
C THR A 374 14.50 -5.33 -1.29
N GLU A 375 15.04 -4.17 -0.94
CA GLU A 375 14.86 -2.92 -1.68
C GLU A 375 16.09 -2.03 -1.48
N VAL A 376 16.53 -1.38 -2.56
CA VAL A 376 17.64 -0.43 -2.57
C VAL A 376 17.09 0.94 -2.95
N LEU A 377 17.22 1.90 -2.04
CA LEU A 377 16.70 3.25 -2.19
C LEU A 377 17.87 4.21 -2.45
N ALA A 378 18.05 4.58 -3.71
CA ALA A 378 18.94 5.66 -4.14
C ALA A 378 18.08 6.76 -4.79
N LYS A 379 17.79 7.84 -4.05
CA LYS A 379 16.93 8.94 -4.52
C LYS A 379 17.74 10.14 -5.01
N HIS A 380 17.11 10.95 -5.86
CA HIS A 380 17.62 12.18 -6.50
C HIS A 380 18.06 13.32 -5.57
N ASP A 381 18.03 13.13 -4.27
CA ASP A 381 18.28 14.18 -3.30
C ASP A 381 19.42 13.72 -2.40
N GLU A 382 20.56 14.41 -2.45
CA GLU A 382 21.70 14.24 -1.53
C GLU A 382 21.27 14.39 -0.06
N LYS A 383 20.05 14.88 0.17
CA LYS A 383 19.35 14.98 1.46
C LYS A 383 18.55 13.74 1.89
N TYR A 384 18.56 12.64 1.12
CA TYR A 384 17.78 11.44 1.46
C TYR A 384 18.35 10.63 2.63
N MET A 385 19.59 10.87 3.04
CA MET A 385 20.14 10.20 4.22
C MET A 385 19.36 10.65 5.47
N PRO A 386 18.73 9.71 6.22
CA PRO A 386 18.04 10.04 7.45
C PRO A 386 18.97 10.80 8.40
N GLN A 387 18.45 11.81 9.10
CA GLN A 387 19.25 12.64 10.00
C GLN A 387 20.02 11.82 11.03
N GLU A 388 19.44 10.74 11.53
CA GLU A 388 20.07 9.81 12.47
C GLU A 388 21.31 9.14 11.88
N VAL A 389 21.22 8.64 10.64
CA VAL A 389 22.32 8.00 9.92
C VAL A 389 23.39 9.03 9.54
N ALA A 390 22.98 10.20 9.04
CA ALA A 390 23.89 11.27 8.68
C ALA A 390 24.70 11.76 9.89
N ALA A 391 24.03 11.99 11.03
CA ALA A 391 24.67 12.40 12.27
C ALA A 391 25.64 11.34 12.79
N ALA A 392 25.30 10.06 12.67
CA ALA A 392 26.19 8.96 13.05
C ALA A 392 27.45 8.92 12.16
N ILE A 393 27.31 9.09 10.85
CA ILE A 393 28.47 9.15 9.92
C ILE A 393 29.34 10.37 10.19
N GLU A 394 28.76 11.54 10.44
CA GLU A 394 29.53 12.75 10.78
C GLU A 394 30.28 12.58 12.10
N LYS A 395 29.65 11.98 13.11
CA LYS A 395 30.29 11.63 14.39
C LYS A 395 31.44 10.65 14.18
N ASN A 396 31.24 9.61 13.38
CA ASN A 396 32.26 8.62 13.05
C ASN A 396 33.45 9.26 12.30
N LYS A 397 33.17 10.17 11.37
CA LYS A 397 34.19 10.94 10.66
C LYS A 397 35.06 11.76 11.62
N LYS A 398 34.45 12.51 12.54
CA LYS A 398 35.18 13.29 13.57
C LYS A 398 36.06 12.40 14.45
N MET A 399 35.56 11.24 14.88
CA MET A 399 36.36 10.28 15.67
C MET A 399 37.60 9.78 14.93
N ILE A 400 37.49 9.58 13.61
CA ILE A 400 38.63 9.16 12.78
C ILE A 400 39.63 10.30 12.62
N GLU A 401 39.17 11.53 12.37
CA GLU A 401 40.00 12.73 12.25
C GLU A 401 40.76 13.03 13.56
N ASP A 402 40.06 13.04 14.70
CA ASP A 402 40.65 13.24 16.03
C ASP A 402 41.69 12.15 16.37
N GLY A 403 41.41 10.90 15.98
CA GLY A 403 42.35 9.78 16.17
C GLY A 403 43.61 9.88 15.29
N LEU A 404 43.49 10.45 14.09
CA LEU A 404 44.60 10.72 13.17
C LEU A 404 45.47 11.90 13.64
N GLU A 405 44.88 12.91 14.27
CA GLU A 405 45.62 14.05 14.85
C GLU A 405 46.37 13.65 16.13
N GLY A 406 45.75 12.89 17.04
CA GLY A 406 46.43 12.37 18.24
C GLY A 406 47.58 11.39 17.94
N ALA A 407 47.49 10.65 16.83
CA ALA A 407 48.58 9.78 16.36
C ALA A 407 49.75 10.57 15.74
N LYS A 408 49.52 11.80 15.26
CA LYS A 408 50.58 12.68 14.76
C LYS A 408 51.28 13.45 15.88
N GLU A 409 50.55 13.86 16.92
CA GLU A 409 51.13 14.52 18.11
C GLU A 409 51.91 13.58 19.04
N SER A 410 51.66 12.26 18.99
CA SER A 410 52.41 11.28 19.77
C SER A 410 53.68 10.74 19.09
N VAL A 411 53.92 11.14 17.82
CA VAL A 411 55.08 10.75 17.01
C VAL A 411 55.99 11.96 16.71
N ALA A 412 55.58 13.17 17.13
CA ALA A 412 56.43 14.37 17.20
C ALA A 412 56.96 14.54 18.64
#